data_AF-A0A9D5GKY3-F1
#
_entry.id   AF-A0A9D5GKY3-F1
#
_cell.length_a   1.000
_cell.length_b   1.000
_cell.length_c   1.000
_cell.angle_alpha   90.00
_cell.angle_beta   90.00
_cell.angle_gamma   90.00
#
_symmetry.space_group_name_H-M   'P 1'
#
loop_
_entity.id
_entity.type
_entity.pdbx_description
1 polymer ?
#
loop_
_entity_poly.entity_id
_entity_poly.type
_entity_poly.pdbx_seq_one_letter_code
_entity_poly.pdbx_strand_id
1 'polypeptide(L)'
;MPELRSLGSPLRRLAEMQLTAPLLYVELGGLKKAGAAEGNRIRAACKRAVGSAMLACVGNALRRHDLIAAGPSASWFVALLLDRAAVQRRAGVLFDADLGVAAARVRVAVQTALDDLERARIVPAHVVARAGWTVIEPVDPKRPLEGLRHAVRGAAVLARVEHRRAVVLASVTHELRAPLTSIVGYIECLQDGAELTKAQQRRYLRVVADEARRLNHLVGGLIDIGAYTTGNLKLRRERAPIRVLIRDAWRIVAARAGQRGVRLRIEGVGAARLDRDRMLEVMINVLDNAVRHARKGGVVEVRISAGSSGCQLRVCDDGAGFDPLTVRTLGRPFSAGPRGQAGLGLAIAQLLVEAHGGSIGVSGGSKTGGRVIIRLPS
;
A
#
# COMPACT_ATOMS: atom_id res chain seq x y z
N MET A 1 16.06 4.49 24.63
CA MET A 1 15.80 3.04 24.72
C MET A 1 16.52 2.45 25.94
N PRO A 2 16.13 2.82 27.18
CA PRO A 2 16.59 2.13 28.40
C PRO A 2 16.15 0.66 28.47
N GLU A 3 15.08 0.30 27.76
CA GLU A 3 14.48 -1.05 27.72
C GLU A 3 15.40 -2.10 27.09
N LEU A 4 16.38 -1.67 26.28
CA LEU A 4 17.38 -2.55 25.68
C LEU A 4 18.52 -2.91 26.65
N ARG A 5 18.61 -2.31 27.85
CA ARG A 5 19.67 -2.61 28.83
C ARG A 5 19.68 -4.08 29.26
N SER A 6 18.50 -4.72 29.30
CA SER A 6 18.37 -6.15 29.61
C SER A 6 19.05 -7.05 28.58
N LEU A 7 19.30 -6.55 27.36
CA LEU A 7 20.01 -7.25 26.29
C LEU A 7 21.52 -7.01 26.30
N GLY A 8 22.05 -6.23 27.25
CA GLY A 8 23.48 -5.90 27.32
C GLY A 8 24.38 -7.11 27.59
N SER A 9 24.01 -8.00 28.52
CA SER A 9 24.85 -9.15 28.88
C SER A 9 24.86 -10.29 27.84
N PRO A 10 23.76 -10.63 27.14
CA PRO A 10 23.81 -11.55 25.99
C PRO A 10 24.63 -10.98 24.83
N LEU A 11 24.49 -9.68 24.53
CA LEU A 11 25.23 -9.05 23.43
C LEU A 11 26.72 -8.94 23.70
N ARG A 12 27.12 -8.66 24.94
CA ARG A 12 28.54 -8.65 25.30
C ARG A 12 29.19 -10.02 25.06
N ARG A 13 28.51 -11.12 25.42
CA ARG A 13 28.97 -12.48 25.14
C ARG A 13 29.06 -12.80 23.65
N LEU A 14 28.16 -12.27 22.83
CA LEU A 14 28.24 -12.41 21.37
C LEU A 14 29.42 -11.61 20.79
N ALA A 15 29.64 -10.39 21.27
CA ALA A 15 30.74 -9.52 20.86
C ALA A 15 32.11 -10.10 21.25
N GLU A 16 32.25 -10.62 22.48
CA GLU A 16 33.46 -11.30 22.95
C GLU A 16 33.80 -12.54 22.12
N MET A 17 32.79 -13.19 21.54
CA MET A 17 32.95 -14.38 20.70
C MET A 17 32.95 -14.08 19.20
N GLN A 18 32.93 -12.79 18.81
CA GLN A 18 32.86 -12.33 17.43
C GLN A 18 31.73 -12.96 16.60
N LEU A 19 30.58 -13.23 17.24
CA LEU A 19 29.44 -13.87 16.59
C LEU A 19 28.41 -12.83 16.13
N THR A 20 27.90 -13.03 14.92
CA THR A 20 26.73 -12.32 14.39
C THR A 20 25.44 -12.89 14.97
N ALA A 21 24.43 -12.06 15.18
CA ALA A 21 23.11 -12.51 15.63
C ALA A 21 21.99 -11.92 14.77
N PRO A 22 21.09 -12.74 14.21
CA PRO A 22 19.88 -12.23 13.58
C PRO A 22 18.98 -11.50 14.59
N LEU A 23 18.42 -10.38 14.15
CA LEU A 23 17.46 -9.58 14.89
C LEU A 23 16.15 -9.50 14.10
N LEU A 24 15.06 -9.83 14.77
CA LEU A 24 13.70 -9.55 14.30
C LEU A 24 13.14 -8.36 15.06
N TYR A 25 12.51 -7.45 14.34
CA TYR A 25 11.88 -6.26 14.87
C TYR A 25 10.39 -6.27 14.50
N VAL A 26 9.52 -5.92 15.45
CA VAL A 26 8.09 -5.72 15.21
C VAL A 26 7.68 -4.36 15.78
N GLU A 27 6.98 -3.55 14.99
CA GLU A 27 6.40 -2.26 15.39
C GLU A 27 4.88 -2.34 15.34
N LEU A 28 4.22 -1.82 16.38
CA LEU A 28 2.77 -1.68 16.45
C LEU A 28 2.40 -0.20 16.28
N GLY A 29 1.81 0.15 15.14
CA GLY A 29 1.26 1.48 14.87
C GLY A 29 -0.20 1.60 15.31
N GLY A 30 -0.63 2.79 15.73
CA GLY A 30 -2.04 3.07 16.05
C GLY A 30 -2.40 2.97 17.54
N LEU A 31 -1.50 2.46 18.38
CA LEU A 31 -1.65 2.49 19.84
C LEU A 31 -1.55 3.94 20.36
N LYS A 32 -2.68 4.55 20.72
CA LYS A 32 -2.73 5.87 21.38
C LYS A 32 -2.38 5.75 22.87
N LYS A 33 -2.02 6.86 23.51
CA LYS A 33 -1.90 6.94 24.98
C LYS A 33 -3.29 6.71 25.61
N ALA A 34 -3.53 5.52 26.15
CA ALA A 34 -4.68 5.23 27.01
C ALA A 34 -4.37 5.64 28.47
N GLY A 35 -5.40 5.73 29.32
CA GLY A 35 -5.23 5.93 30.77
C GLY A 35 -4.39 4.80 31.40
N ALA A 36 -3.79 5.04 32.57
CA ALA A 36 -2.76 4.15 33.14
C ALA A 36 -3.19 2.68 33.29
N ALA A 37 -4.42 2.42 33.78
CA ALA A 37 -4.94 1.06 33.97
C ALA A 37 -5.29 0.36 32.65
N GLU A 38 -5.94 1.07 31.74
CA GLU A 38 -6.31 0.57 30.41
C GLU A 38 -5.06 0.30 29.55
N GLY A 39 -4.08 1.21 29.61
CA GLY A 39 -2.79 1.07 28.94
C GLY A 39 -1.98 -0.15 29.40
N ASN A 40 -2.08 -0.52 30.69
CA ASN A 40 -1.42 -1.73 31.20
C ASN A 40 -2.08 -3.02 30.67
N ARG A 41 -3.42 -3.06 30.60
CA ARG A 41 -4.15 -4.21 30.03
C ARG A 41 -3.83 -4.39 28.54
N ILE A 42 -3.90 -3.30 27.76
CA ILE A 42 -3.54 -3.27 26.34
C ILE A 42 -2.10 -3.77 26.14
N ARG A 43 -1.15 -3.25 26.91
CA ARG A 43 0.27 -3.62 26.84
C ARG A 43 0.47 -5.12 27.10
N ALA A 44 -0.18 -5.66 28.12
CA ALA A 44 -0.09 -7.08 28.46
C ALA A 44 -0.69 -7.97 27.36
N ALA A 45 -1.83 -7.58 26.78
CA ALA A 45 -2.45 -8.30 25.67
C ALA A 45 -1.56 -8.29 24.42
N CYS A 46 -1.06 -7.12 23.99
CA CYS A 46 -0.14 -7.01 22.86
C CYS A 46 1.14 -7.82 23.07
N LYS A 47 1.73 -7.79 24.27
CA LYS A 47 2.94 -8.57 24.58
C LYS A 47 2.70 -10.07 24.45
N ARG A 48 1.56 -10.59 24.93
CA ARG A 48 1.19 -12.01 24.78
C ARG A 48 0.95 -12.37 23.31
N ALA A 49 0.20 -11.55 22.58
CA ALA A 49 -0.09 -11.76 21.17
C ALA A 49 1.19 -11.82 20.32
N VAL A 50 2.08 -10.83 20.48
CA VAL A 50 3.35 -10.78 19.75
C VAL A 50 4.27 -11.93 20.13
N GLY A 51 4.40 -12.22 21.43
CA GLY A 51 5.21 -13.34 21.90
C GLY A 51 4.74 -14.69 21.34
N SER A 52 3.44 -14.95 21.36
CA SER A 52 2.85 -16.18 20.79
C SER A 52 3.08 -16.27 19.28
N ALA A 53 2.85 -15.17 18.54
CA ALA A 53 3.05 -15.11 17.10
C ALA A 53 4.52 -15.34 16.70
N MET A 54 5.47 -14.76 17.43
CA MET A 54 6.90 -14.98 17.20
C MET A 54 7.30 -16.44 17.41
N LEU A 55 6.84 -17.05 18.51
CA LEU A 55 7.10 -18.47 18.81
C LEU A 55 6.52 -19.39 17.71
N ALA A 56 5.29 -19.14 17.29
CA ALA A 56 4.64 -19.95 16.25
C ALA A 56 5.33 -19.84 14.88
N CYS A 57 5.84 -18.65 14.53
CA CYS A 57 6.41 -18.41 13.20
C CYS A 57 7.87 -18.82 13.06
N VAL A 58 8.65 -18.69 14.13
CA VAL A 58 10.11 -18.92 14.12
C VAL A 58 10.48 -20.31 14.69
N GLY A 59 9.49 -21.05 15.22
CA GLY A 59 9.64 -22.46 15.59
C GLY A 59 10.77 -22.70 16.59
N ASN A 60 11.59 -23.74 16.37
CA ASN A 60 12.69 -24.12 17.25
C ASN A 60 13.87 -23.11 17.27
N ALA A 61 13.88 -22.10 16.38
CA ALA A 61 14.90 -21.05 16.38
C ALA A 61 14.62 -19.92 17.39
N LEU A 62 13.43 -19.92 18.00
CA LEU A 62 13.02 -18.99 19.05
C LEU A 62 12.57 -19.83 20.26
N ARG A 63 13.40 -19.91 21.29
CA ARG A 63 13.03 -20.57 22.55
C ARG A 63 12.07 -19.67 23.32
N ARG A 64 11.25 -20.25 24.23
CA ARG A 64 10.36 -19.47 25.12
C ARG A 64 11.09 -18.41 25.97
N HIS A 65 12.42 -18.51 26.10
CA HIS A 65 13.29 -17.58 26.81
C HIS A 65 14.14 -16.67 25.91
N ASP A 66 14.05 -16.78 24.58
CA ASP A 66 14.67 -15.79 23.68
C ASP A 66 13.94 -14.47 23.86
N LEU A 67 14.64 -13.55 24.52
CA LEU A 67 14.02 -12.50 25.29
C LEU A 67 13.72 -11.31 24.40
N ILE A 68 12.42 -11.11 24.21
CA ILE A 68 11.85 -10.02 23.46
C ILE A 68 11.99 -8.74 24.29
N ALA A 69 12.89 -7.82 23.90
CA ALA A 69 12.83 -6.48 24.44
C ALA A 69 11.59 -5.79 23.86
N ALA A 70 10.76 -5.22 24.73
CA ALA A 70 9.59 -4.47 24.31
C ALA A 70 9.76 -3.00 24.66
N GLY A 71 9.37 -2.13 23.73
CA GLY A 71 9.36 -0.71 23.94
C GLY A 71 8.29 -0.24 24.92
N PRO A 72 8.34 1.05 25.31
CA PRO A 72 7.27 1.68 26.06
C PRO A 72 5.92 1.43 25.40
N SER A 73 4.92 1.11 26.23
CA SER A 73 3.54 0.87 25.77
C SER A 73 3.37 -0.25 24.74
N ALA A 74 4.31 -1.21 24.66
CA ALA A 74 4.26 -2.28 23.65
C ALA A 74 4.24 -1.74 22.20
N SER A 75 4.84 -0.56 21.98
CA SER A 75 4.90 0.08 20.66
C SER A 75 5.86 -0.63 19.69
N TRP A 76 6.84 -1.37 20.21
CA TRP A 76 7.76 -2.18 19.41
C TRP A 76 8.29 -3.36 20.22
N PHE A 77 8.81 -4.35 19.52
CA PHE A 77 9.35 -5.59 20.05
C PHE A 77 10.61 -5.98 19.25
N VAL A 78 11.62 -6.51 19.93
CA VAL A 78 12.89 -6.95 19.34
C VAL A 78 13.18 -8.35 19.84
N ALA A 79 13.41 -9.31 18.95
CA ALA A 79 13.88 -10.65 19.27
C ALA A 79 15.28 -10.88 18.68
N LEU A 80 16.19 -11.41 19.50
CA LEU A 80 17.52 -11.87 19.08
C LEU A 80 17.49 -13.39 18.96
N LEU A 81 17.94 -13.93 17.82
CA LEU A 81 17.99 -15.38 17.60
C LEU A 81 19.40 -15.87 17.97
N LEU A 82 19.54 -16.54 19.13
CA LEU A 82 20.85 -16.78 19.78
C LEU A 82 21.42 -18.20 19.60
N ASP A 83 20.71 -19.14 18.96
CA ASP A 83 21.15 -20.54 18.90
C ASP A 83 22.31 -20.79 17.89
N ARG A 84 23.47 -21.14 18.44
CA ARG A 84 24.73 -21.39 17.72
C ARG A 84 24.70 -22.58 16.77
N ALA A 85 24.05 -23.68 17.15
CA ALA A 85 24.15 -24.94 16.40
C ALA A 85 23.20 -25.01 15.19
N ALA A 86 22.15 -24.19 15.18
CA ALA A 86 21.20 -24.06 14.07
C ALA A 86 21.65 -22.98 13.06
N VAL A 87 22.25 -21.89 13.55
CA VAL A 87 22.75 -20.78 12.73
C VAL A 87 24.01 -21.17 11.93
N GLN A 88 24.91 -21.98 12.50
CA GLN A 88 26.13 -22.43 11.80
C GLN A 88 25.90 -23.60 10.83
N ARG A 89 24.96 -24.53 11.09
CA ARG A 89 24.72 -25.69 10.19
C ARG A 89 24.05 -25.35 8.85
N ARG A 90 23.44 -24.16 8.74
CA ARG A 90 22.87 -23.64 7.47
C ARG A 90 23.83 -22.73 6.70
N ALA A 91 25.08 -22.58 7.14
CA ALA A 91 26.11 -21.72 6.55
C ALA A 91 26.63 -22.22 5.18
N GLY A 92 25.71 -22.52 4.27
CA GLY A 92 25.94 -22.65 2.85
C GLY A 92 25.10 -21.68 2.01
N VAL A 93 23.95 -21.16 2.48
CA VAL A 93 23.04 -20.39 1.60
C VAL A 93 22.17 -19.35 2.38
N LEU A 94 22.27 -18.07 1.96
CA LEU A 94 21.33 -16.94 2.11
C LEU A 94 20.66 -16.65 3.49
N PHE A 95 21.36 -15.93 4.36
CA PHE A 95 20.81 -15.40 5.62
C PHE A 95 19.64 -14.40 5.46
N ASP A 96 19.62 -13.62 4.38
CA ASP A 96 18.71 -12.47 4.25
C ASP A 96 17.29 -12.88 3.79
N ALA A 97 17.20 -13.85 2.86
CA ALA A 97 15.93 -14.33 2.33
C ALA A 97 15.10 -15.08 3.39
N ASP A 98 15.73 -15.93 4.20
CA ASP A 98 15.06 -16.69 5.26
C ASP A 98 14.53 -15.78 6.39
N LEU A 99 15.30 -14.76 6.77
CA LEU A 99 14.89 -13.78 7.76
C LEU A 99 13.76 -12.87 7.26
N GLY A 100 13.79 -12.50 5.98
CA GLY A 100 12.69 -11.77 5.34
C GLY A 100 11.38 -12.55 5.35
N VAL A 101 11.44 -13.85 5.01
CA VAL A 101 10.26 -14.73 5.07
C VAL A 101 9.77 -14.89 6.51
N ALA A 102 10.68 -15.07 7.49
CA ALA A 102 10.32 -15.15 8.89
C ALA A 102 9.64 -13.87 9.38
N ALA A 103 10.19 -12.69 9.07
CA ALA A 103 9.60 -11.40 9.41
C ALA A 103 8.20 -11.23 8.79
N ALA A 104 8.02 -11.62 7.52
CA ALA A 104 6.73 -11.58 6.85
C ALA A 104 5.69 -12.48 7.54
N ARG A 105 6.06 -13.70 7.93
CA ARG A 105 5.18 -14.62 8.68
C ARG A 105 4.80 -14.05 10.05
N VAL A 106 5.79 -13.55 10.79
CA VAL A 106 5.58 -12.90 12.10
C VAL A 106 4.61 -11.72 11.95
N ARG A 107 4.80 -10.85 10.94
CA ARG A 107 3.90 -9.73 10.67
C ARG A 107 2.44 -10.19 10.49
N VAL A 108 2.21 -11.23 9.68
CA VAL A 108 0.87 -11.75 9.41
C VAL A 108 0.25 -12.32 10.69
N ALA A 109 0.97 -13.17 11.41
CA ALA A 109 0.47 -13.77 12.65
C ALA A 109 0.17 -12.73 13.74
N VAL A 110 1.04 -11.71 13.88
CA VAL A 110 0.80 -10.59 14.81
C VAL A 110 -0.43 -9.79 14.38
N GLN A 111 -0.58 -9.47 13.09
CA GLN A 111 -1.73 -8.72 12.61
C GLN A 111 -3.04 -9.49 12.87
N THR A 112 -3.09 -10.78 12.57
CA THR A 112 -4.28 -11.63 12.85
C THR A 112 -4.64 -11.60 14.33
N ALA A 113 -3.64 -11.74 15.22
CA ALA A 113 -3.90 -11.68 16.66
C ALA A 113 -4.37 -10.29 17.12
N LEU A 114 -3.90 -9.21 16.50
CA LEU A 114 -4.39 -7.85 16.78
C LEU A 114 -5.81 -7.65 16.29
N ASP A 115 -6.17 -8.18 15.12
CA ASP A 115 -7.53 -8.12 14.58
C ASP A 115 -8.52 -8.84 15.51
N ASP A 116 -8.12 -9.97 16.12
CA ASP A 116 -8.90 -10.67 17.14
C ASP A 116 -9.08 -9.82 18.41
N LEU A 117 -8.01 -9.18 18.89
CA LEU A 117 -8.08 -8.27 20.03
C LEU A 117 -8.93 -7.03 19.73
N GLU A 118 -8.92 -6.54 18.48
CA GLU A 118 -9.75 -5.41 18.03
C GLU A 118 -11.23 -5.82 18.02
N ARG A 119 -11.57 -7.01 17.49
CA ARG A 119 -12.92 -7.58 17.55
C ARG A 119 -13.42 -7.72 18.99
N ALA A 120 -12.54 -8.11 19.91
CA ALA A 120 -12.83 -8.21 21.34
C ALA A 120 -12.84 -6.85 22.08
N ARG A 121 -12.63 -5.72 21.37
CA ARG A 121 -12.54 -4.36 21.92
C ARG A 121 -11.46 -4.20 23.01
N ILE A 122 -10.40 -5.00 22.93
CA ILE A 122 -9.25 -4.95 23.86
C ILE A 122 -8.24 -3.91 23.41
N VAL A 123 -8.03 -3.77 22.09
CA VAL A 123 -7.14 -2.75 21.51
C VAL A 123 -7.93 -1.72 20.70
N PRO A 124 -7.38 -0.52 20.48
CA PRO A 124 -8.00 0.47 19.60
C PRO A 124 -8.22 -0.08 18.20
N ALA A 125 -9.16 0.52 17.46
CA ALA A 125 -9.36 0.16 16.08
C ALA A 125 -8.14 0.52 15.22
N HIS A 126 -7.85 -0.32 14.22
CA HIS A 126 -6.83 -0.09 13.19
C HIS A 126 -5.39 -0.10 13.73
N VAL A 127 -5.08 -1.02 14.65
CA VAL A 127 -3.69 -1.27 15.05
C VAL A 127 -2.98 -2.05 13.94
N VAL A 128 -1.83 -1.54 13.51
CA VAL A 128 -1.10 -2.10 12.36
C VAL A 128 0.25 -2.65 12.81
N ALA A 129 0.50 -3.93 12.51
CA ALA A 129 1.78 -4.58 12.73
C ALA A 129 2.71 -4.40 11.52
N ARG A 130 3.97 -4.06 11.80
CA ARG A 130 5.07 -4.04 10.84
C ARG A 130 6.18 -4.91 11.38
N ALA A 131 6.85 -5.68 10.53
CA ALA A 131 7.99 -6.49 10.94
C ALA A 131 9.15 -6.29 9.96
N GLY A 132 10.36 -6.23 10.51
CA GLY A 132 11.61 -6.11 9.77
C GLY A 132 12.68 -6.95 10.44
N TRP A 133 13.82 -7.05 9.79
CA TRP A 133 14.94 -7.85 10.27
C TRP A 133 16.26 -7.16 9.96
N THR A 134 17.31 -7.63 10.61
CA THR A 134 18.69 -7.29 10.28
C THR A 134 19.59 -8.35 10.89
N VAL A 135 20.85 -8.39 10.47
CA VAL A 135 21.90 -9.10 11.20
C VAL A 135 22.66 -8.09 12.04
N ILE A 136 22.92 -8.42 13.30
CA ILE A 136 23.84 -7.66 14.15
C ILE A 136 25.23 -8.19 13.88
N GLU A 137 26.08 -7.35 13.31
CA GLU A 137 27.51 -7.62 13.22
C GLU A 137 28.18 -7.49 14.59
N PRO A 138 29.30 -8.19 14.84
CA PRO A 138 30.03 -8.09 16.10
C PRO A 138 30.42 -6.64 16.36
N VAL A 139 29.87 -6.06 17.43
CA VAL A 139 30.18 -4.68 17.86
C VAL A 139 31.21 -4.66 18.97
N ASP A 140 31.81 -3.49 19.23
CA ASP A 140 32.74 -3.26 20.32
C ASP A 140 32.17 -3.83 21.65
N PRO A 141 32.85 -4.80 22.31
CA PRO A 141 32.45 -5.36 23.60
C PRO A 141 32.30 -4.31 24.71
N LYS A 142 32.96 -3.16 24.58
CA LYS A 142 32.85 -2.02 25.49
C LYS A 142 31.57 -1.21 25.25
N ARG A 143 30.96 -1.28 24.06
CA ARG A 143 29.74 -0.54 23.66
C ARG A 143 28.68 -1.41 22.95
N PRO A 144 28.28 -2.57 23.49
CA PRO A 144 27.39 -3.51 22.81
C PRO A 144 25.98 -2.95 22.54
N LEU A 145 25.54 -1.98 23.34
CA LEU A 145 24.22 -1.35 23.18
C LEU A 145 24.17 -0.34 22.03
N GLU A 146 25.31 0.18 21.58
CA GLU A 146 25.36 1.13 20.47
C GLU A 146 25.02 0.43 19.15
N GLY A 147 25.68 -0.71 18.87
CA GLY A 147 25.36 -1.58 17.74
C GLY A 147 23.92 -2.04 17.69
N LEU A 148 23.38 -2.49 18.83
CA LEU A 148 21.98 -2.91 18.92
C LEU A 148 21.02 -1.76 18.56
N ARG A 149 21.30 -0.53 18.99
CA ARG A 149 20.45 0.63 18.65
C ARG A 149 20.48 0.91 17.15
N HIS A 150 21.65 0.82 16.51
CA HIS A 150 21.76 0.97 15.07
C HIS A 150 21.00 -0.14 14.33
N ALA A 151 21.17 -1.40 14.74
CA ALA A 151 20.47 -2.55 14.17
C ALA A 151 18.94 -2.41 14.30
N VAL A 152 18.43 -2.05 15.48
CA VAL A 152 16.99 -1.83 15.70
C VAL A 152 16.44 -0.72 14.82
N ARG A 153 17.19 0.39 14.64
CA ARG A 153 16.79 1.47 13.73
C ARG A 153 16.74 1.00 12.28
N GLY A 154 17.75 0.25 11.83
CA GLY A 154 17.78 -0.33 10.48
C GLY A 154 16.60 -1.26 10.23
N ALA A 155 16.38 -2.22 11.13
CA ALA A 155 15.26 -3.15 11.06
C ALA A 155 13.89 -2.44 11.11
N ALA A 156 13.78 -1.34 11.86
CA ALA A 156 12.56 -0.52 11.88
C ALA A 156 12.28 0.21 10.56
N VAL A 157 13.32 0.71 9.89
CA VAL A 157 13.20 1.30 8.55
C VAL A 157 12.77 0.22 7.57
N LEU A 158 13.43 -0.94 7.58
CA LEU A 158 13.09 -2.07 6.71
C LEU A 158 11.64 -2.54 6.93
N ALA A 159 11.21 -2.65 8.20
CA ALA A 159 9.84 -3.02 8.54
C ALA A 159 8.78 -2.11 7.89
N ARG A 160 9.06 -0.81 7.84
CA ARG A 160 8.16 0.19 7.24
C ARG A 160 8.17 0.09 5.72
N VAL A 161 9.32 -0.16 5.10
CA VAL A 161 9.45 -0.37 3.65
C VAL A 161 8.69 -1.63 3.23
N GLU A 162 8.94 -2.76 3.88
CA GLU A 162 8.29 -4.04 3.57
C GLU A 162 6.79 -4.01 3.84
N HIS A 163 6.35 -3.36 4.92
CA HIS A 163 4.93 -3.15 5.15
C HIS A 163 4.27 -2.32 4.04
N ARG A 164 4.91 -1.23 3.58
CA ARG A 164 4.39 -0.45 2.45
C ARG A 164 4.31 -1.32 1.19
N ARG A 165 5.35 -2.08 0.89
CA ARG A 165 5.37 -3.02 -0.25
C ARG A 165 4.23 -4.03 -0.17
N ALA A 166 4.05 -4.66 0.99
CA ALA A 166 2.99 -5.64 1.23
C ALA A 166 1.58 -5.05 1.06
N VAL A 167 1.34 -3.84 1.58
CA VAL A 167 0.04 -3.14 1.44
C VAL A 167 -0.26 -2.85 -0.04
N VAL A 168 0.74 -2.46 -0.81
CA VAL A 168 0.59 -2.26 -2.26
C VAL A 168 0.25 -3.59 -2.94
N LEU A 169 1.01 -4.65 -2.70
CA LEU A 169 0.78 -5.96 -3.31
C LEU A 169 -0.60 -6.54 -2.96
N ALA A 170 -1.04 -6.39 -1.72
CA ALA A 170 -2.37 -6.82 -1.28
C ALA A 170 -3.46 -6.07 -2.05
N SER A 171 -3.36 -4.73 -2.16
CA SER A 171 -4.33 -3.93 -2.91
C SER A 171 -4.37 -4.30 -4.40
N VAL A 172 -3.19 -4.47 -5.01
CA VAL A 172 -3.07 -4.97 -6.39
C VAL A 172 -3.82 -6.30 -6.56
N THR A 173 -3.60 -7.24 -5.64
CA THR A 173 -4.26 -8.56 -5.68
C THR A 173 -5.78 -8.42 -5.58
N HIS A 174 -6.28 -7.57 -4.68
CA HIS A 174 -7.72 -7.30 -4.56
C HIS A 174 -8.32 -6.67 -5.82
N GLU A 175 -7.63 -5.70 -6.41
CA GLU A 175 -8.04 -4.99 -7.63
C GLU A 175 -8.09 -5.89 -8.87
N LEU A 176 -7.19 -6.86 -8.96
CA LEU A 176 -7.14 -7.87 -10.03
C LEU A 176 -8.15 -9.00 -9.82
N ARG A 177 -8.43 -9.39 -8.56
CA ARG A 177 -9.38 -10.46 -8.25
C ARG A 177 -10.80 -10.10 -8.66
N ALA A 178 -11.25 -8.87 -8.38
CA ALA A 178 -12.61 -8.43 -8.72
C ALA A 178 -12.99 -8.60 -10.22
N PRO A 179 -12.22 -8.08 -11.20
CA PRO A 179 -12.53 -8.26 -12.62
C PRO A 179 -12.42 -9.74 -13.02
N LEU A 180 -11.44 -10.48 -12.49
CA LEU A 180 -11.27 -11.89 -12.78
C LEU A 180 -12.47 -12.73 -12.29
N THR A 181 -12.93 -12.52 -11.06
CA THR A 181 -14.12 -13.17 -10.51
C THR A 181 -15.36 -12.83 -11.34
N SER A 182 -15.49 -11.59 -11.81
CA SER A 182 -16.60 -11.21 -12.69
C SER A 182 -16.53 -11.92 -14.05
N ILE A 183 -15.35 -12.01 -14.67
CA ILE A 183 -15.17 -12.73 -15.94
C ILE A 183 -15.55 -14.19 -15.78
N VAL A 184 -15.01 -14.87 -14.76
CA VAL A 184 -15.29 -16.28 -14.49
C VAL A 184 -16.79 -16.49 -14.26
N GLY A 185 -17.43 -15.70 -13.40
CA GLY A 185 -18.87 -15.84 -13.13
C GLY A 185 -19.76 -15.64 -14.36
N TYR A 186 -19.46 -14.66 -15.23
CA TYR A 186 -20.24 -14.48 -16.47
C TYR A 186 -19.99 -15.58 -17.50
N ILE A 187 -18.77 -16.14 -17.55
CA ILE A 187 -18.47 -17.30 -18.40
C ILE A 187 -19.22 -18.54 -17.88
N GLU A 188 -19.20 -18.79 -16.57
CA GLU A 188 -19.98 -19.86 -15.94
C GLU A 188 -21.47 -19.71 -16.28
N CYS A 189 -22.06 -18.52 -16.13
CA CYS A 189 -23.46 -18.28 -16.54
C CYS A 189 -23.73 -18.51 -18.03
N LEU A 190 -22.75 -18.28 -18.91
CA LEU A 190 -22.88 -18.58 -20.35
C LEU A 190 -22.77 -20.08 -20.64
N GLN A 191 -22.06 -20.83 -19.80
CA GLN A 191 -21.87 -22.27 -19.92
C GLN A 191 -23.00 -23.08 -19.27
N ASP A 192 -23.69 -22.52 -18.27
CA ASP A 192 -24.64 -23.21 -17.38
C ASP A 192 -25.95 -23.71 -18.05
N GLY A 193 -26.00 -23.86 -19.37
CA GLY A 193 -27.09 -24.53 -20.09
C GLY A 193 -28.46 -23.85 -20.03
N ALA A 194 -28.63 -22.79 -19.24
CA ALA A 194 -29.86 -22.01 -19.16
C ALA A 194 -30.14 -21.33 -20.52
N GLU A 195 -31.41 -21.32 -20.94
CA GLU A 195 -31.84 -20.62 -22.16
C GLU A 195 -31.69 -19.10 -22.01
N LEU A 196 -30.48 -18.60 -22.25
CA LEU A 196 -30.22 -17.17 -22.35
C LEU A 196 -30.69 -16.66 -23.71
N THR A 197 -31.48 -15.59 -23.70
CA THR A 197 -31.79 -14.86 -24.93
C THR A 197 -30.50 -14.35 -25.59
N LYS A 198 -30.51 -14.20 -26.93
CA LYS A 198 -29.39 -13.57 -27.67
C LYS A 198 -28.99 -12.20 -27.11
N ALA A 199 -29.95 -11.46 -26.54
CA ALA A 199 -29.70 -10.17 -25.90
C ALA A 199 -28.91 -10.30 -24.59
N GLN A 200 -29.26 -11.28 -23.74
CA GLN A 200 -28.53 -11.57 -22.50
C GLN A 200 -27.11 -12.07 -22.80
N GLN A 201 -26.95 -12.99 -23.76
CA GLN A 201 -25.63 -13.47 -24.19
C GLN A 201 -24.71 -12.32 -24.62
N ARG A 202 -25.21 -11.44 -25.51
CA ARG A 202 -24.45 -10.25 -25.95
C ARG A 202 -24.09 -9.32 -24.79
N ARG A 203 -24.99 -9.16 -23.82
CA ARG A 203 -24.73 -8.36 -22.62
C ARG A 203 -23.62 -8.98 -21.78
N TYR A 204 -23.65 -10.29 -21.53
CA TYR A 204 -22.63 -10.99 -20.73
C TYR A 204 -21.26 -10.95 -21.41
N LEU A 205 -21.20 -11.24 -22.71
CA LEU A 205 -19.96 -11.11 -23.50
C LEU A 205 -19.39 -9.69 -23.47
N ARG A 206 -20.24 -8.67 -23.48
CA ARG A 206 -19.79 -7.27 -23.34
C ARG A 206 -19.16 -7.01 -21.98
N VAL A 207 -19.75 -7.51 -20.90
CA VAL A 207 -19.18 -7.38 -19.56
C VAL A 207 -17.84 -8.11 -19.46
N VAL A 208 -17.74 -9.33 -19.98
CA VAL A 208 -16.47 -10.08 -20.05
C VAL A 208 -15.40 -9.27 -20.80
N ALA A 209 -15.73 -8.72 -21.97
CA ALA A 209 -14.78 -7.91 -22.76
C ALA A 209 -14.34 -6.62 -22.05
N ASP A 210 -15.26 -5.96 -21.34
CA ASP A 210 -14.96 -4.75 -20.57
C ASP A 210 -14.04 -5.07 -19.37
N GLU A 211 -14.32 -6.14 -18.62
CA GLU A 211 -13.49 -6.55 -17.48
C GLU A 211 -12.13 -7.10 -17.92
N ALA A 212 -12.03 -7.78 -19.07
CA ALA A 212 -10.75 -8.23 -19.64
C ALA A 212 -9.88 -7.03 -20.06
N ARG A 213 -10.48 -6.02 -20.71
CA ARG A 213 -9.78 -4.75 -21.02
C ARG A 213 -9.32 -4.04 -19.75
N ARG A 214 -10.16 -4.01 -18.72
CA ARG A 214 -9.79 -3.46 -17.40
C ARG A 214 -8.63 -4.22 -16.77
N LEU A 215 -8.64 -5.55 -16.80
CA LEU A 215 -7.56 -6.38 -16.25
C LEU A 215 -6.24 -6.11 -16.99
N ASN A 216 -6.26 -6.06 -18.31
CA ASN A 216 -5.08 -5.77 -19.13
C ASN A 216 -4.49 -4.39 -18.80
N HIS A 217 -5.33 -3.39 -18.60
CA HIS A 217 -4.93 -2.06 -18.14
C HIS A 217 -4.25 -2.08 -16.78
N LEU A 218 -4.82 -2.79 -15.80
CA LEU A 218 -4.22 -2.93 -14.47
C LEU A 218 -2.86 -3.62 -14.52
N VAL A 219 -2.71 -4.67 -15.33
CA VAL A 219 -1.44 -5.38 -15.53
C VAL A 219 -0.39 -4.47 -16.18
N GLY A 220 -0.77 -3.72 -17.23
CA GLY A 220 0.11 -2.73 -17.86
C GLY A 220 0.63 -1.71 -16.85
N GLY A 221 -0.26 -1.15 -16.02
CA GLY A 221 0.12 -0.20 -14.98
C GLY A 221 1.09 -0.78 -13.92
N LEU A 222 1.04 -2.09 -13.64
CA LEU A 222 2.03 -2.74 -12.77
C LEU A 222 3.41 -2.84 -13.40
N ILE A 223 3.47 -3.10 -14.72
CA ILE A 223 4.72 -3.10 -15.47
C ILE A 223 5.32 -1.69 -15.46
N ASP A 224 4.49 -0.66 -15.67
CA ASP A 224 4.93 0.74 -15.59
C ASP A 224 5.41 1.13 -14.19
N ILE A 225 4.77 0.62 -13.14
CA ILE A 225 5.26 0.77 -11.76
C ILE A 225 6.67 0.19 -11.62
N GLY A 226 6.90 -1.02 -12.10
CA GLY A 226 8.23 -1.66 -12.07
C GLY A 226 9.27 -0.86 -12.86
N ALA A 227 8.92 -0.43 -14.08
CA ALA A 227 9.80 0.36 -14.93
C ALA A 227 10.17 1.71 -14.29
N TYR A 228 9.22 2.40 -13.66
CA TYR A 228 9.49 3.66 -12.97
C TYR A 228 10.41 3.47 -11.76
N THR A 229 10.19 2.43 -10.94
CA THR A 229 11.05 2.15 -9.78
C THR A 229 12.49 1.81 -10.15
N THR A 230 12.71 1.31 -11.36
CA THR A 230 14.04 1.00 -11.90
C THR A 230 14.62 2.12 -12.76
N GLY A 231 13.93 3.27 -12.88
CA GLY A 231 14.36 4.40 -13.70
C GLY A 231 14.24 4.18 -15.22
N ASN A 232 13.58 3.10 -15.64
CA ASN A 232 13.49 2.67 -17.04
C ASN A 232 12.23 3.18 -17.78
N LEU A 233 11.33 3.87 -17.10
CA LEU A 233 10.12 4.41 -17.72
C LEU A 233 10.48 5.59 -18.65
N LYS A 234 10.42 5.36 -19.97
CA LYS A 234 10.64 6.40 -20.99
C LYS A 234 9.32 6.98 -21.46
N LEU A 235 9.20 8.32 -21.41
CA LEU A 235 8.03 9.06 -21.88
C LEU A 235 8.34 9.77 -23.20
N ARG A 236 7.40 9.69 -24.15
CA ARG A 236 7.45 10.43 -25.43
C ARG A 236 6.70 11.74 -25.30
N ARG A 237 7.34 12.74 -24.71
CA ARG A 237 6.68 14.02 -24.38
C ARG A 237 6.53 14.92 -25.59
N GLU A 238 5.30 15.26 -25.93
CA GLU A 238 4.90 16.20 -26.98
C GLU A 238 3.95 17.26 -26.42
N ARG A 239 3.82 18.39 -27.12
CA ARG A 239 2.88 19.44 -26.70
C ARG A 239 1.46 19.01 -27.11
N ALA A 240 0.62 18.69 -26.12
CA ALA A 240 -0.73 18.19 -26.38
C ALA A 240 -1.82 19.10 -25.77
N PRO A 241 -2.95 19.33 -26.49
CA PRO A 241 -4.09 20.08 -25.96
C PRO A 241 -4.89 19.24 -24.96
N ILE A 242 -4.98 19.70 -23.71
CA ILE A 242 -5.58 18.90 -22.63
C ILE A 242 -7.07 18.65 -22.83
N ARG A 243 -7.79 19.60 -23.42
CA ARG A 243 -9.23 19.43 -23.71
C ARG A 243 -9.51 18.26 -24.65
N VAL A 244 -8.63 18.00 -25.62
CA VAL A 244 -8.76 16.86 -26.54
C VAL A 244 -8.52 15.56 -25.78
N LEU A 245 -7.46 15.52 -24.97
CA LEU A 245 -7.14 14.38 -24.11
C LEU A 245 -8.30 13.97 -23.20
N ILE A 246 -8.93 14.94 -22.53
CA ILE A 246 -10.08 14.68 -21.64
C ILE A 246 -11.26 14.10 -22.43
N ARG A 247 -11.53 14.60 -23.65
CA ARG A 247 -12.61 14.08 -24.50
C ARG A 247 -12.35 12.65 -24.95
N ASP A 248 -11.11 12.34 -25.31
CA ASP A 248 -10.72 10.99 -25.72
C ASP A 248 -10.83 10.00 -24.55
N ALA A 249 -10.39 10.40 -23.36
CA ALA A 249 -10.60 9.60 -22.15
C ALA A 249 -12.09 9.41 -21.83
N TRP A 250 -12.91 10.46 -21.99
CA TRP A 250 -14.35 10.39 -21.76
C TRP A 250 -15.05 9.39 -22.68
N ARG A 251 -14.67 9.32 -23.96
CA ARG A 251 -15.25 8.35 -24.92
C ARG A 251 -15.10 6.92 -24.44
N ILE A 252 -14.00 6.59 -23.77
CA ILE A 252 -13.72 5.26 -23.23
C ILE A 252 -14.61 4.95 -22.02
N VAL A 253 -14.83 5.92 -21.13
CA VAL A 253 -15.68 5.75 -19.94
C VAL A 253 -17.17 6.02 -20.20
N ALA A 254 -17.54 6.49 -21.40
CA ALA A 254 -18.88 6.95 -21.74
C ALA A 254 -19.96 5.88 -21.55
N ALA A 255 -19.67 4.62 -21.86
CA ALA A 255 -20.63 3.53 -21.69
C ALA A 255 -21.07 3.38 -20.22
N ARG A 256 -20.11 3.44 -19.29
CA ARG A 256 -20.35 3.36 -17.85
C ARG A 256 -20.99 4.63 -17.31
N ALA A 257 -20.57 5.79 -17.80
CA ALA A 257 -21.21 7.07 -17.45
C ALA A 257 -22.68 7.09 -17.87
N GLY A 258 -23.00 6.60 -19.07
CA GLY A 258 -24.35 6.47 -19.59
C GLY A 258 -25.24 5.57 -18.75
N GLN A 259 -24.73 4.40 -18.31
CA GLN A 259 -25.47 3.50 -17.39
C GLN A 259 -25.85 4.18 -16.06
N ARG A 260 -25.08 5.18 -15.62
CA ARG A 260 -25.33 5.94 -14.39
C ARG A 260 -25.99 7.31 -14.65
N GLY A 261 -26.21 7.70 -15.90
CA GLY A 261 -26.71 9.02 -16.27
C GLY A 261 -25.76 10.18 -15.95
N VAL A 262 -24.47 9.91 -15.79
CA VAL A 262 -23.46 10.92 -15.40
C VAL A 262 -23.02 11.71 -16.64
N ARG A 263 -22.98 13.04 -16.52
CA ARG A 263 -22.56 13.96 -17.59
C ARG A 263 -21.17 14.54 -17.34
N LEU A 264 -20.45 14.87 -18.40
CA LEU A 264 -19.16 15.57 -18.33
C LEU A 264 -19.32 17.06 -18.65
N ARG A 265 -18.74 17.91 -17.81
CA ARG A 265 -18.56 19.35 -18.07
C ARG A 265 -17.07 19.66 -18.13
N ILE A 266 -16.61 20.33 -19.20
CA ILE A 266 -15.20 20.74 -19.34
C ILE A 266 -15.12 22.27 -19.44
N GLU A 267 -14.41 22.89 -18.50
CA GLU A 267 -14.18 24.34 -18.45
C GLU A 267 -12.70 24.67 -18.61
N GLY A 268 -12.41 25.78 -19.29
CA GLY A 268 -11.04 26.24 -19.55
C GLY A 268 -10.35 25.55 -20.72
N VAL A 269 -9.13 25.99 -21.01
CA VAL A 269 -8.26 25.48 -22.07
C VAL A 269 -6.82 25.50 -21.60
N GLY A 270 -5.99 24.63 -22.17
CA GLY A 270 -4.59 24.51 -21.81
C GLY A 270 -3.88 23.45 -22.64
N ALA A 271 -2.56 23.54 -22.68
CA ALA A 271 -1.67 22.55 -23.26
C ALA A 271 -0.49 22.34 -22.31
N ALA A 272 0.09 21.15 -22.34
CA ALA A 272 1.32 20.83 -21.59
C ALA A 272 2.19 19.88 -22.42
N ARG A 273 3.49 19.84 -22.11
CA ARG A 273 4.40 18.83 -22.68
C ARG A 273 4.23 17.51 -21.94
N LEU A 274 3.59 16.55 -22.59
CA LEU A 274 3.22 15.26 -22.01
C LEU A 274 3.30 14.13 -23.02
N ASP A 275 3.42 12.90 -22.53
CA ASP A 275 3.19 11.70 -23.32
C ASP A 275 1.68 11.47 -23.40
N ARG A 276 1.13 11.63 -24.61
CA ARG A 276 -0.32 11.64 -24.83
C ARG A 276 -0.97 10.32 -24.41
N ASP A 277 -0.36 9.19 -24.74
CA ASP A 277 -0.94 7.88 -24.46
C ASP A 277 -0.91 7.58 -22.96
N ARG A 278 0.19 7.94 -22.29
CA ARG A 278 0.31 7.78 -20.83
C ARG A 278 -0.61 8.72 -20.07
N MET A 279 -0.77 9.97 -20.53
CA MET A 279 -1.71 10.89 -19.89
C MET A 279 -3.17 10.55 -20.21
N LEU A 280 -3.45 9.88 -21.33
CA LEU A 280 -4.78 9.36 -21.63
C LEU A 280 -5.18 8.32 -20.58
N GLU A 281 -4.26 7.41 -20.25
CA GLU A 281 -4.42 6.44 -19.16
C GLU A 281 -4.64 7.11 -17.79
N VAL A 282 -3.88 8.14 -17.45
CA VAL A 282 -4.12 8.96 -16.24
C VAL A 282 -5.56 9.48 -16.22
N MET A 283 -6.02 10.07 -17.33
CA MET A 283 -7.35 10.65 -17.40
C MET A 283 -8.46 9.60 -17.37
N ILE A 284 -8.28 8.41 -17.99
CA ILE A 284 -9.23 7.30 -17.89
C ILE A 284 -9.38 6.87 -16.44
N ASN A 285 -8.26 6.67 -15.72
CA ASN A 285 -8.27 6.25 -14.32
C ASN A 285 -9.02 7.26 -13.43
N VAL A 286 -8.74 8.56 -13.62
CA VAL A 286 -9.35 9.62 -12.83
C VAL A 286 -10.83 9.82 -13.16
N LEU A 287 -11.21 9.77 -14.44
CA LEU A 287 -12.60 9.93 -14.88
C LEU A 287 -13.46 8.71 -14.56
N ASP A 288 -12.94 7.48 -14.71
CA ASP A 288 -13.67 6.26 -14.29
C ASP A 288 -13.94 6.30 -12.79
N ASN A 289 -12.95 6.71 -11.99
CA ASN A 289 -13.13 6.91 -10.56
C ASN A 289 -14.23 7.95 -10.27
N ALA A 290 -14.18 9.11 -10.92
CA ALA A 290 -15.21 10.14 -10.76
C ALA A 290 -16.61 9.62 -11.12
N VAL A 291 -16.77 8.88 -12.23
CA VAL A 291 -18.06 8.29 -12.64
C VAL A 291 -18.58 7.25 -11.65
N ARG A 292 -17.69 6.41 -11.10
CA ARG A 292 -18.07 5.37 -10.12
C ARG A 292 -18.56 5.95 -8.80
N HIS A 293 -18.06 7.12 -8.42
CA HIS A 293 -18.39 7.76 -7.14
C HIS A 293 -19.42 8.89 -7.25
N ALA A 294 -19.61 9.46 -8.44
CA ALA A 294 -20.66 10.46 -8.70
C ALA A 294 -22.06 9.92 -8.39
N ARG A 295 -22.97 10.83 -8.03
CA ARG A 295 -24.38 10.48 -7.85
C ARG A 295 -24.99 10.01 -9.17
N LYS A 296 -26.00 9.15 -9.09
CA LYS A 296 -26.77 8.75 -10.29
C LYS A 296 -27.43 10.00 -10.90
N GLY A 297 -27.25 10.22 -12.20
CA GLY A 297 -27.70 11.43 -12.89
C GLY A 297 -26.82 12.67 -12.69
N GLY A 298 -25.73 12.54 -11.94
CA GLY A 298 -24.84 13.62 -11.52
C GLY A 298 -23.91 14.16 -12.61
N VAL A 299 -22.95 14.98 -12.20
CA VAL A 299 -22.00 15.65 -13.10
C VAL A 299 -20.57 15.45 -12.64
N VAL A 300 -19.70 15.10 -13.58
CA VAL A 300 -18.24 15.19 -13.43
C VAL A 300 -17.78 16.47 -14.12
N GLU A 301 -17.14 17.35 -13.36
CA GLU A 301 -16.63 18.63 -13.85
C GLU A 301 -15.10 18.59 -13.94
N VAL A 302 -14.56 18.95 -15.10
CA VAL A 302 -13.12 19.10 -15.32
C VAL A 302 -12.79 20.56 -15.60
N ARG A 303 -12.06 21.20 -14.70
CA ARG A 303 -11.54 22.57 -14.88
C ARG A 303 -10.08 22.53 -15.27
N ILE A 304 -9.75 23.27 -16.33
CA ILE A 304 -8.40 23.43 -16.86
C ILE A 304 -7.95 24.86 -16.59
N SER A 305 -6.79 25.00 -15.95
CA SER A 305 -6.15 26.30 -15.70
C SER A 305 -4.70 26.24 -16.15
N ALA A 306 -4.36 26.97 -17.20
CA ALA A 306 -3.00 27.13 -17.69
C ALA A 306 -2.38 28.42 -17.13
N GLY A 307 -1.11 28.38 -16.75
CA GLY A 307 -0.34 29.52 -16.28
C GLY A 307 1.16 29.37 -16.59
N SER A 308 1.96 30.32 -16.12
CA SER A 308 3.43 30.33 -16.35
C SER A 308 4.15 29.10 -15.75
N SER A 309 3.59 28.50 -14.70
CA SER A 309 4.11 27.32 -14.01
C SER A 309 3.59 25.98 -14.54
N GLY A 310 2.85 25.98 -15.66
CA GLY A 310 2.33 24.80 -16.31
C GLY A 310 0.79 24.72 -16.32
N CYS A 311 0.25 23.51 -16.37
CA CYS A 311 -1.19 23.26 -16.49
C CYS A 311 -1.74 22.54 -15.25
N GLN A 312 -2.81 23.08 -14.68
CA GLN A 312 -3.58 22.43 -13.61
C GLN A 312 -4.90 21.90 -14.14
N LEU A 313 -5.23 20.67 -13.74
CA LEU A 313 -6.49 20.00 -13.99
C LEU A 313 -7.16 19.69 -12.67
N ARG A 314 -8.45 20.04 -12.56
CA ARG A 314 -9.27 19.68 -11.40
C ARG A 314 -10.47 18.89 -11.88
N VAL A 315 -10.53 17.62 -11.48
CA VAL A 315 -11.66 16.73 -11.74
C VAL A 315 -12.51 16.66 -10.47
N CYS A 316 -13.75 17.13 -10.53
CA CYS A 316 -14.70 17.15 -9.43
C CYS A 316 -15.89 16.25 -9.73
N ASP A 317 -16.31 15.44 -8.76
CA ASP A 317 -17.59 14.73 -8.76
C ASP A 317 -18.50 15.24 -7.63
N ASP A 318 -19.79 14.93 -7.71
CA ASP A 318 -20.81 15.29 -6.70
C ASP A 318 -21.09 14.17 -5.69
N GLY A 319 -20.20 13.18 -5.63
CA GLY A 319 -20.33 11.96 -4.86
C GLY A 319 -20.11 12.08 -3.35
N ALA A 320 -19.83 10.94 -2.73
CA ALA A 320 -19.53 10.86 -1.29
C ALA A 320 -18.17 11.45 -0.91
N GLY A 321 -17.29 11.72 -1.90
CA GLY A 321 -15.92 12.18 -1.66
C GLY A 321 -14.98 11.07 -1.22
N PHE A 322 -13.74 11.46 -0.92
CA PHE A 322 -12.71 10.55 -0.43
C PHE A 322 -12.80 10.39 1.09
N ASP A 323 -12.45 9.22 1.61
CA ASP A 323 -12.37 9.03 3.05
C ASP A 323 -11.18 9.84 3.64
N PRO A 324 -11.22 10.21 4.93
CA PRO A 324 -10.18 11.05 5.53
C PRO A 324 -8.77 10.46 5.50
N LEU A 325 -8.62 9.12 5.51
CA LEU A 325 -7.32 8.47 5.43
C LEU A 325 -6.76 8.57 4.01
N THR A 326 -7.59 8.39 2.99
CA THR A 326 -7.22 8.61 1.59
C THR A 326 -6.82 10.06 1.34
N VAL A 327 -7.58 11.04 1.84
CA VAL A 327 -7.20 12.47 1.74
C VAL A 327 -5.89 12.75 2.46
N ARG A 328 -5.65 12.17 3.64
CA ARG A 328 -4.39 12.37 4.36
C ARG A 328 -3.19 11.75 3.62
N THR A 329 -3.42 10.67 2.90
CA THR A 329 -2.37 9.88 2.23
C THR A 329 -2.05 10.41 0.83
N LEU A 330 -3.06 10.84 0.08
CA LEU A 330 -2.94 11.31 -1.30
C LEU A 330 -3.14 12.83 -1.44
N GLY A 331 -3.55 13.55 -0.39
CA GLY A 331 -3.75 15.00 -0.43
C GLY A 331 -2.48 15.84 -0.27
N ARG A 332 -1.33 15.19 -0.02
CA ARG A 332 -0.03 15.84 0.03
C ARG A 332 0.76 15.51 -1.26
N PRO A 333 1.26 16.51 -2.01
CA PRO A 333 2.16 16.27 -3.14
C PRO A 333 3.37 15.45 -2.64
N PHE A 334 3.83 14.48 -3.44
CA PHE A 334 5.00 13.63 -3.13
C PHE A 334 4.83 12.66 -1.94
N SER A 335 3.59 12.32 -1.57
CA SER A 335 3.38 11.28 -0.57
C SER A 335 3.63 9.90 -1.17
N ALA A 336 4.77 9.29 -0.85
CA ALA A 336 5.00 7.85 -0.93
C ALA A 336 4.16 7.10 0.14
N GLY A 337 2.85 7.38 0.17
CA GLY A 337 1.86 6.79 1.06
C GLY A 337 1.26 5.52 0.46
N PRO A 338 0.66 4.64 1.28
CA PRO A 338 0.19 3.33 0.83
C PRO A 338 -0.79 3.48 -0.35
N ARG A 339 -0.35 3.00 -1.51
CA ARG A 339 -1.09 2.97 -2.80
C ARG A 339 -2.35 2.10 -2.76
N GLY A 340 -2.77 1.64 -1.57
CA GLY A 340 -3.70 0.54 -1.39
C GLY A 340 -5.15 0.91 -1.08
N GLN A 341 -5.43 2.16 -0.67
CA GLN A 341 -6.77 2.56 -0.21
C GLN A 341 -7.62 3.29 -1.27
N ALA A 342 -7.01 4.03 -2.20
CA ALA A 342 -7.73 4.74 -3.27
C ALA A 342 -7.86 3.93 -4.58
N GLY A 343 -7.35 2.70 -4.57
CA GLY A 343 -7.33 1.80 -5.70
C GLY A 343 -6.12 1.95 -6.64
N LEU A 344 -5.81 0.86 -7.34
CA LEU A 344 -4.64 0.72 -8.21
C LEU A 344 -4.67 1.73 -9.36
N GLY A 345 -5.86 2.05 -9.88
CA GLY A 345 -6.02 3.05 -10.96
C GLY A 345 -5.49 4.43 -10.59
N LEU A 346 -5.79 4.94 -9.39
CA LEU A 346 -5.29 6.25 -8.96
C LEU A 346 -3.79 6.21 -8.63
N ALA A 347 -3.28 5.07 -8.18
CA ALA A 347 -1.85 4.86 -7.97
C ALA A 347 -1.06 4.87 -9.29
N ILE A 348 -1.58 4.24 -10.34
CA ILE A 348 -1.02 4.31 -11.70
C ILE A 348 -1.04 5.76 -12.20
N ALA A 349 -2.18 6.44 -12.03
CA ALA A 349 -2.32 7.84 -12.41
C ALA A 349 -1.28 8.74 -11.72
N GLN A 350 -1.06 8.53 -10.41
CA GLN A 350 -0.04 9.25 -9.65
C GLN A 350 1.36 9.04 -10.20
N LEU A 351 1.73 7.77 -10.42
CA LEU A 351 3.05 7.45 -10.93
C LEU A 351 3.32 8.05 -12.29
N LEU A 352 2.36 7.96 -13.21
CA LEU A 352 2.50 8.52 -14.54
C LEU A 352 2.60 10.05 -14.47
N VAL A 353 1.80 10.72 -13.64
CA VAL A 353 1.92 12.18 -13.43
C VAL A 353 3.28 12.56 -12.84
N GLU A 354 3.79 11.79 -11.87
CA GLU A 354 5.11 12.00 -11.28
C GLU A 354 6.23 11.78 -12.32
N ALA A 355 6.11 10.77 -13.17
CA ALA A 355 7.03 10.52 -14.28
C ALA A 355 7.04 11.68 -15.29
N HIS A 356 5.96 12.45 -15.38
CA HIS A 356 5.89 13.69 -16.16
C HIS A 356 6.51 14.91 -15.45
N GLY A 357 7.04 14.75 -14.23
CA GLY A 357 7.51 15.86 -13.39
C GLY A 357 6.37 16.65 -12.74
N GLY A 358 5.15 16.12 -12.78
CA GLY A 358 3.95 16.73 -12.21
C GLY A 358 3.67 16.30 -10.78
N SER A 359 2.49 16.68 -10.29
CA SER A 359 1.95 16.20 -9.03
C SER A 359 0.47 15.90 -9.18
N ILE A 360 -0.01 14.86 -8.50
CA ILE A 360 -1.43 14.60 -8.32
C ILE A 360 -1.76 14.67 -6.83
N GLY A 361 -2.96 15.09 -6.50
CA GLY A 361 -3.48 14.96 -5.15
C GLY A 361 -4.99 14.90 -5.12
N VAL A 362 -5.52 14.48 -3.98
CA VAL A 362 -6.98 14.40 -3.77
C VAL A 362 -7.42 15.32 -2.64
N SER A 363 -8.65 15.83 -2.76
CA SER A 363 -9.31 16.63 -1.73
C SER A 363 -10.82 16.42 -1.78
N GLY A 364 -11.54 16.95 -0.80
CA GLY A 364 -12.98 16.73 -0.64
C GLY A 364 -13.27 15.64 0.40
N GLY A 365 -14.28 15.89 1.23
CA GLY A 365 -14.73 14.98 2.28
C GLY A 365 -16.21 14.64 2.16
N SER A 366 -16.72 13.85 3.11
CA SER A 366 -18.12 13.42 3.10
C SER A 366 -19.05 14.62 2.89
N LYS A 367 -19.95 14.51 1.90
CA LYS A 367 -20.95 15.52 1.48
C LYS A 367 -20.48 16.64 0.53
N THR A 368 -19.20 16.76 0.19
CA THR A 368 -18.70 17.83 -0.73
C THR A 368 -18.21 17.32 -2.09
N GLY A 369 -18.37 16.03 -2.38
CA GLY A 369 -17.84 15.41 -3.59
C GLY A 369 -16.34 15.11 -3.53
N GLY A 370 -15.87 14.28 -4.46
CA GLY A 370 -14.45 14.00 -4.65
C GLY A 370 -13.79 15.04 -5.56
N ARG A 371 -12.53 15.38 -5.28
CA ARG A 371 -11.72 16.21 -6.17
C ARG A 371 -10.33 15.63 -6.36
N VAL A 372 -9.94 15.43 -7.61
CA VAL A 372 -8.58 15.07 -8.01
C VAL A 372 -7.94 16.29 -8.68
N ILE A 373 -6.75 16.67 -8.24
CA ILE A 373 -6.00 17.82 -8.74
C ILE A 373 -4.70 17.30 -9.34
N ILE A 374 -4.51 17.50 -10.65
CA ILE A 374 -3.29 17.17 -11.38
C ILE A 374 -2.60 18.49 -11.74
N ARG A 375 -1.29 18.56 -11.55
CA ARG A 375 -0.44 19.66 -12.01
C ARG A 375 0.64 19.07 -12.91
N LEU A 376 0.74 19.58 -14.12
CA LEU A 376 1.79 19.25 -15.07
C LEU A 376 2.69 20.48 -15.24
N PRO A 377 4.02 20.31 -15.29
CA PRO A 377 4.93 21.39 -15.63
C PRO A 377 4.72 21.84 -17.09
N SER A 378 5.23 23.03 -17.42
CA SER A 378 5.13 23.68 -18.72
C SER A 378 5.74 22.86 -19.88
#